data_AF-A0A0S8GUP7-F1
#
_entry.id   AF-A0A0S8GUP7-F1
#
_cell.length_a   1.000
_cell.length_b   1.000
_cell.length_c   1.000
_cell.angle_alpha   90.00
_cell.angle_beta   90.00
_cell.angle_gamma   90.00
#
_symmetry.space_group_name_H-M   'P 1'
#
loop_
_entity.id
_entity.type
_entity.pdbx_description
1 polymer ?
#
loop_
_entity_poly.entity_id
_entity_poly.type
_entity_poly.pdbx_seq_one_letter_code
_entity_poly.pdbx_strand_id
1 'polypeptide(L)'
;MRFKNEMTRYQEMRYGNCPVCGYTDGLVNICCNHWFVCHRHKTKWFVGSNLFSNWQLEREVDWLGNAVLLGQYREVQPVTSKQGVPNIAALENPYKNIKIKKVI
;
A
#
# COMPACT_ATOMS: atom_id res chain seq x y z
N MET A 1 -0.76 -14.57 16.57
CA MET A 1 0.45 -13.79 16.22
C MET A 1 0.32 -13.31 14.78
N ARG A 2 0.32 -12.01 14.53
CA ARG A 2 0.41 -11.43 13.16
C ARG A 2 1.70 -10.62 13.13
N PHE A 3 2.71 -11.12 12.42
CA PHE A 3 3.91 -10.35 12.11
C PHE A 3 3.47 -9.18 11.23
N LYS A 4 3.28 -8.00 11.84
CA LYS A 4 3.11 -6.74 11.11
C LYS A 4 4.50 -6.38 10.57
N ASN A 5 4.76 -6.75 9.32
CA ASN A 5 5.95 -6.27 8.64
C ASN A 5 5.95 -4.75 8.64
N GLU A 6 7.03 -4.17 9.15
CA GLU A 6 7.30 -2.74 9.35
C GLU A 6 7.35 -1.94 8.03
N MET A 7 7.15 -2.61 6.89
CA MET A 7 7.01 -2.04 5.55
C MET A 7 5.70 -1.26 5.32
N THR A 8 4.77 -1.31 6.27
CA THR A 8 3.39 -0.77 6.15
C THR A 8 3.31 0.76 6.29
N ARG A 9 4.08 1.37 7.22
CA ARG A 9 3.96 2.82 7.50
C ARG A 9 4.48 3.75 6.40
N TYR A 10 5.52 3.36 5.67
CA TYR A 10 6.10 4.22 4.64
C TYR A 10 5.23 4.29 3.38
N GLN A 11 4.58 3.17 3.02
CA GLN A 11 3.64 3.11 1.90
C GLN A 11 2.33 3.84 2.22
N GLU A 12 1.84 3.74 3.47
CA GLU A 12 0.70 4.48 4.01
C GLU A 12 0.85 6.00 3.85
N MET A 13 2.05 6.55 4.07
CA MET A 13 2.27 8.00 3.95
C MET A 13 2.38 8.47 2.49
N ARG A 14 2.99 7.67 1.61
CA ARG A 14 3.26 8.08 0.23
C ARG A 14 2.01 8.02 -0.66
N TYR A 15 1.16 7.01 -0.46
CA TYR A 15 0.02 6.74 -1.33
C TYR A 15 -1.33 7.09 -0.69
N GLY A 16 -1.27 7.72 0.49
CA GLY A 16 -2.39 8.26 1.22
C GLY A 16 -3.16 7.21 2.01
N ASN A 17 -4.06 7.71 2.87
CA ASN A 17 -4.87 6.90 3.76
C ASN A 17 -6.36 7.18 3.60
N CYS A 18 -7.20 6.33 4.19
CA CYS A 18 -8.65 6.53 4.24
C CYS A 18 -8.97 7.89 4.87
N PRO A 19 -9.83 8.73 4.24
CA PRO A 19 -10.18 10.04 4.79
C PRO A 19 -11.04 9.97 6.05
N VAL A 20 -11.58 8.79 6.40
CA VAL A 20 -12.43 8.61 7.58
C VAL A 20 -11.62 8.24 8.82
N CYS A 21 -10.63 7.35 8.70
CA CYS A 21 -9.85 6.88 9.84
C CYS A 21 -8.35 7.10 9.76
N GLY A 22 -7.82 7.58 8.63
CA GLY A 22 -6.38 7.80 8.47
C GLY A 22 -5.55 6.52 8.35
N TYR A 23 -6.18 5.35 8.14
CA TYR A 23 -5.48 4.07 7.92
C TYR A 23 -5.75 3.50 6.52
N THR A 24 -4.96 2.50 6.15
CA THR A 24 -5.19 1.65 4.97
C THR A 24 -5.12 0.18 5.36
N ASP A 25 -5.90 -0.66 4.68
CA ASP A 25 -5.83 -2.12 4.80
C ASP A 25 -4.91 -2.74 3.74
N GLY A 26 -4.25 -1.90 2.94
CA GLY A 26 -3.22 -2.28 1.98
C GLY A 26 -3.66 -2.11 0.53
N LEU A 27 -2.91 -2.77 -0.35
CA LEU A 27 -3.03 -2.67 -1.80
C LEU A 27 -3.69 -3.93 -2.37
N VAL A 28 -4.60 -3.74 -3.33
CA VAL A 28 -5.14 -4.78 -4.20
C VAL A 28 -4.98 -4.36 -5.67
N ASN A 29 -4.85 -5.34 -6.56
CA ASN A 29 -4.62 -5.07 -7.98
C ASN A 29 -5.77 -5.58 -8.86
N ILE A 30 -5.96 -4.91 -9.99
CA ILE A 30 -6.67 -5.44 -11.16
C ILE A 30 -5.72 -5.32 -12.34
N CYS A 31 -5.16 -6.43 -12.83
CA CYS A 31 -4.04 -6.41 -13.76
C CYS A 31 -2.92 -5.49 -13.21
N CYS A 32 -2.43 -4.55 -14.00
CA CYS A 32 -1.41 -3.58 -13.59
C CYS A 32 -1.96 -2.36 -12.82
N ASN A 33 -3.26 -2.28 -12.53
CA ASN A 33 -3.88 -1.15 -11.82
C ASN A 33 -3.85 -1.37 -10.31
N HIS A 34 -3.35 -0.36 -9.59
CA HIS A 34 -3.12 -0.41 -8.15
C HIS A 34 -4.14 0.41 -7.37
N TRP A 35 -4.83 -0.25 -6.43
CA TRP A 35 -5.86 0.33 -5.60
C TRP A 35 -5.53 0.10 -4.13
N PHE A 36 -5.57 1.16 -3.32
CA PHE A 36 -5.59 0.98 -1.87
C PHE A 36 -7.02 0.95 -1.37
N VAL A 37 -7.21 0.28 -0.24
CA VAL A 37 -8.54 0.05 0.34
C VAL A 37 -8.56 0.30 1.84
N CYS A 38 -9.72 0.69 2.34
CA CYS A 38 -10.07 0.54 3.74
C CYS A 38 -11.36 -0.27 3.83
N HIS A 39 -11.24 -1.49 4.34
CA HIS A 39 -12.33 -2.44 4.52
C HIS A 39 -13.33 -1.94 5.56
N ARG A 40 -12.86 -1.27 6.62
CA ARG A 40 -13.73 -0.74 7.69
C ARG A 40 -14.75 0.26 7.15
N HIS A 41 -14.33 1.18 6.28
CA HIS A 41 -15.19 2.23 5.72
C HIS A 41 -15.66 1.94 4.30
N LYS A 42 -15.30 0.77 3.75
CA LYS A 42 -15.55 0.38 2.35
C LYS A 42 -15.18 1.49 1.37
N THR A 43 -13.96 2.01 1.52
CA THR A 43 -13.42 3.05 0.63
C THR A 43 -12.24 2.53 -0.16
N LYS A 44 -12.09 3.00 -1.39
CA LYS A 44 -10.97 2.68 -2.28
C LYS A 44 -10.42 3.94 -2.92
N TRP A 45 -9.15 3.93 -3.30
CA TRP A 45 -8.57 5.00 -4.10
C TRP A 45 -7.53 4.44 -5.07
N PHE A 46 -7.57 4.94 -6.31
CA PHE A 46 -6.63 4.58 -7.34
C PHE A 46 -5.31 5.31 -7.12
N VAL A 47 -4.21 4.59 -7.26
CA VAL A 47 -2.87 5.15 -7.02
C VAL A 47 -2.04 5.21 -8.29
N GLY A 48 -2.34 4.36 -9.27
CA GLY A 48 -1.70 4.37 -10.58
C GLY A 48 -1.61 2.98 -11.19
N SER A 49 -1.00 2.90 -12.37
CA SER A 49 -0.77 1.64 -13.08
C SER A 49 0.73 1.37 -13.21
N ASN A 50 1.14 0.10 -13.15
CA ASN A 50 2.54 -0.33 -13.28
C ASN A 50 3.50 0.33 -12.26
N LEU A 51 3.01 0.73 -11.08
CA LEU A 51 3.84 1.31 -10.02
C LEU A 51 4.56 0.24 -9.20
N PHE A 52 3.99 -0.95 -9.13
CA PHE A 52 4.54 -2.10 -8.43
C PHE A 52 4.59 -3.31 -9.36
N SER A 53 5.44 -4.27 -9.06
CA SER A 53 5.58 -5.51 -9.84
C SER A 53 4.82 -6.71 -9.24
N ASN A 54 4.25 -6.58 -8.04
CA ASN A 54 3.60 -7.71 -7.35
C ASN A 54 2.38 -8.26 -8.07
N TRP A 55 1.71 -7.47 -8.91
CA TRP A 55 0.60 -7.94 -9.74
C TRP A 55 1.02 -9.04 -10.74
N GLN A 56 2.30 -9.10 -11.12
CA GLN A 56 2.82 -10.15 -12.01
C GLN A 56 2.84 -11.54 -11.36
N LEU A 57 2.72 -11.59 -10.03
CA LEU A 57 2.63 -12.84 -9.25
C LEU A 57 1.17 -13.27 -9.02
N GLU A 58 0.20 -12.44 -9.41
CA GLU A 58 -1.23 -12.71 -9.26
C GLU A 58 -1.81 -13.33 -10.53
N ARG A 59 -2.96 -13.98 -10.39
CA ARG A 59 -3.71 -14.59 -11.50
C ARG A 59 -4.98 -13.81 -11.78
N GLU A 60 -5.57 -14.06 -12.95
CA GLU A 60 -6.84 -13.43 -13.36
C GLU A 60 -7.97 -13.64 -12.34
N VAL A 61 -8.04 -14.80 -11.69
CA VAL A 61 -9.03 -15.08 -10.64
C VAL A 61 -8.86 -14.15 -9.41
N ASP A 62 -7.62 -13.77 -9.08
CA ASP A 62 -7.34 -12.85 -7.98
C ASP A 62 -7.83 -11.44 -8.37
N TRP A 63 -7.63 -11.03 -9.63
CA TRP A 63 -8.12 -9.75 -10.14
C TRP A 63 -9.64 -9.69 -10.25
N LEU A 64 -10.30 -10.78 -10.64
CA LEU A 64 -11.75 -10.87 -10.65
C LEU A 64 -12.33 -10.74 -9.23
N GLY A 65 -11.72 -11.41 -8.25
CA GLY A 65 -12.08 -11.25 -6.84
C GLY A 65 -11.91 -9.80 -6.35
N ASN A 66 -10.81 -9.17 -6.72
CA ASN A 66 -10.56 -7.76 -6.40
C ASN A 66 -11.54 -6.82 -7.10
N ALA A 67 -11.93 -7.09 -8.35
CA ALA A 67 -12.93 -6.30 -9.07
C ALA A 67 -14.31 -6.35 -8.39
N VAL A 68 -14.74 -7.54 -7.96
CA VAL A 68 -15.99 -7.71 -7.18
C VAL A 68 -15.90 -6.95 -5.86
N LEU A 69 -14.78 -7.10 -5.12
CA LEU A 69 -14.54 -6.39 -3.87
C LEU A 69 -14.61 -4.86 -4.05
N LEU A 70 -13.86 -4.33 -5.03
CA LEU A 70 -13.80 -2.90 -5.31
C LEU A 70 -15.13 -2.35 -5.83
N GLY A 71 -15.94 -3.16 -6.52
CA GLY A 71 -17.30 -2.78 -6.93
C GLY A 71 -18.22 -2.45 -5.76
N GLN A 72 -17.94 -2.98 -4.57
CA GLN A 72 -18.69 -2.70 -3.33
C GLN A 72 -18.19 -1.47 -2.57
N TYR A 73 -17.06 -0.88 -2.99
CA TYR A 73 -16.34 0.15 -2.25
C TYR A 73 -16.50 1.50 -2.93
N ARG A 74 -16.73 2.54 -2.13
CA ARG A 74 -16.82 3.91 -2.62
C ARG A 74 -15.43 4.45 -2.95
N GLU A 75 -15.28 4.98 -4.15
CA GLU A 75 -14.06 5.69 -4.52
C GLU A 75 -13.96 7.02 -3.77
N VAL A 76 -12.77 7.32 -3.22
CA VAL A 76 -12.51 8.52 -2.44
C VAL A 76 -11.18 9.15 -2.81
N GLN A 77 -11.02 10.43 -2.51
CA GLN A 77 -9.70 11.06 -2.46
C GLN A 77 -9.03 10.72 -1.12
N PRO A 78 -7.80 10.17 -1.12
CA PRO A 78 -7.12 9.81 0.11
C PRO A 78 -6.55 11.06 0.81
N VAL A 79 -6.37 10.97 2.13
CA VAL A 79 -5.59 11.97 2.86
C VAL A 79 -4.10 11.68 2.66
N THR A 80 -3.40 12.61 2.02
CA THR A 80 -1.94 12.56 1.85
C THR A 80 -1.29 13.49 2.86
N SER A 81 -0.15 13.11 3.43
CA SER A 81 0.61 13.99 4.33
C SER A 81 1.32 15.09 3.54
N LYS A 82 0.58 15.97 2.86
CA LYS A 82 1.10 17.22 2.30
C LYS A 82 1.12 18.33 3.36
N GLN A 83 1.65 18.03 4.55
CA GLN A 83 2.03 18.99 5.57
C GLN A 83 3.33 18.50 6.22
N GLY A 84 4.46 19.00 5.71
CA GLY A 84 5.79 18.92 6.32
C GLY A 84 6.36 17.50 6.51
N VAL A 85 7.00 16.95 5.48
CA VAL A 85 8.05 15.95 5.74
C VAL A 85 9.24 16.72 6.34
N PRO A 86 9.70 16.44 7.58
CA PRO A 86 11.04 16.83 7.97
C PRO A 86 12.02 16.17 7.00
N ASN A 87 13.04 16.92 6.62
CA ASN A 87 14.11 16.53 5.71
C ASN A 87 14.53 15.05 5.95
N ILE A 88 14.45 14.23 4.90
CA ILE A 88 14.66 12.77 4.92
C ILE A 88 16.10 12.39 5.36
N ALA A 89 16.98 13.39 5.50
CA ALA A 89 18.27 13.26 6.17
C ALA A 89 18.21 12.78 7.64
N ALA A 90 17.05 12.88 8.32
CA ALA A 90 16.90 12.49 9.73
C ALA A 90 16.39 11.07 9.98
N LEU A 91 15.98 10.32 8.95
CA LEU A 91 15.65 8.90 9.11
C LEU A 91 16.90 8.09 8.79
N GLU A 92 17.67 7.75 9.83
CA GLU A 92 18.73 6.75 9.71
C GLU A 92 18.15 5.51 9.03
N ASN A 93 18.69 5.16 7.87
CA ASN A 93 18.28 3.98 7.11
C ASN A 93 18.44 2.73 8.01
N PRO A 94 17.36 2.08 8.48
CA PRO A 94 17.46 0.94 9.38
C PRO A 94 18.07 -0.28 8.69
N TYR A 95 18.23 -0.26 7.36
CA TYR A 95 18.83 -1.31 6.55
C TYR A 95 20.34 -1.12 6.30
N LYS A 96 20.97 -0.04 6.81
CA LYS A 96 22.41 0.21 6.60
C LYS A 96 23.33 -0.84 7.24
N ASN A 97 22.80 -1.69 8.15
CA ASN A 97 23.58 -2.66 8.91
C ASN A 97 23.19 -4.14 8.70
N ILE A 98 22.39 -4.47 7.68
CA ILE A 98 22.15 -5.89 7.36
C ILE A 98 23.38 -6.46 6.65
N LYS A 99 24.31 -7.00 7.44
CA LYS A 99 25.39 -7.85 6.92
C LYS A 99 24.77 -9.15 6.44
N ILE A 100 24.59 -9.28 5.13
CA ILE A 100 24.25 -10.55 4.49
C ILE A 100 25.43 -11.50 4.78
N LYS A 101 25.25 -12.44 5.72
CA LYS A 101 26.20 -13.55 5.88
C LYS A 101 26.05 -14.43 4.64
N LYS A 102 27.05 -14.38 3.77
CA LYS A 102 27.23 -15.35 2.68
C LYS A 102 27.36 -16.72 3.33
N VAL A 103 26.37 -17.58 3.13
CA VAL A 103 26.51 -19.02 3.40
C VAL A 103 27.28 -19.57 2.20
N ILE A 104 28.52 -20.00 2.45
CA ILE A 104 29.31 -20.85 1.58
C ILE A 104 29.38 -22.20 2.27
#